data_AF-A0A949D0W6-F1
#
_entry.id   AF-A0A949D0W6-F1
#
_cell.length_a   1.000
_cell.length_b   1.000
_cell.length_c   1.000
_cell.angle_alpha   90.00
_cell.angle_beta   90.00
_cell.angle_gamma   90.00
#
_symmetry.space_group_name_H-M   'P 1'
#
loop_
_entity.id
_entity.type
_entity.pdbx_description
1 polymer ?
#
loop_
_entity_poly.entity_id
_entity_poly.type
_entity_poly.pdbx_seq_one_letter_code
_entity_poly.pdbx_strand_id
1 'polypeptide(L)'
;MTDQGFRLSLGEWAGQAGARLALALLWLLHLLPLPLLAALGRALGRVLFALAHARRRIGERNVQRCLPAWDAARQQALVREHFEYLGRSLLERGVLWWASPERLRRLITIEGDVGLADRTEG
;
A
#
# COMPACT_ATOMS: atom_id res chain seq x y z
N MET A 1 29.89 -6.75 34.61
CA MET A 1 28.42 -6.63 34.63
C MET A 1 27.98 -5.44 33.77
N THR A 2 28.42 -5.37 32.50
CA THR A 2 28.28 -4.16 31.64
C THR A 2 28.10 -4.42 30.14
N ASP A 3 28.22 -5.66 29.63
CA ASP A 3 28.07 -5.91 28.19
C ASP A 3 26.60 -6.11 27.73
N GLN A 4 25.73 -6.64 28.61
CA GLN A 4 24.32 -6.90 28.25
C GLN A 4 23.47 -5.63 28.14
N GLY A 5 23.66 -4.65 29.03
CA GLY A 5 22.92 -3.38 28.99
C GLY A 5 23.27 -2.50 27.78
N PHE A 6 24.52 -2.57 27.31
CA PHE A 6 24.98 -1.83 26.14
C PHE A 6 24.41 -2.40 24.83
N ARG A 7 24.36 -3.72 24.69
CA ARG A 7 23.79 -4.40 23.50
C ARG A 7 22.27 -4.21 23.36
N LEU A 8 21.53 -4.21 24.48
CA LEU A 8 20.08 -3.94 24.48
C LEU A 8 19.79 -2.50 24.02
N SER A 9 20.52 -1.52 24.57
CA SER A 9 20.43 -0.12 24.16
C SER A 9 20.71 0.06 22.66
N LEU A 10 21.82 -0.48 22.14
CA LEU A 10 22.16 -0.41 20.71
C LEU A 10 21.06 -0.96 19.79
N GLY A 11 20.39 -2.06 20.18
CA GLY A 11 19.27 -2.63 19.44
C GLY A 11 18.03 -1.72 19.43
N GLU A 12 17.74 -1.06 20.55
CA GLU A 12 16.65 -0.08 20.66
C GLU A 12 16.94 1.18 19.83
N TRP A 13 18.16 1.70 19.86
CA TRP A 13 18.60 2.84 19.03
C TRP A 13 18.53 2.52 17.54
N ALA A 14 18.98 1.32 17.14
CA ALA A 14 18.88 0.86 15.76
C ALA A 14 17.42 0.72 15.31
N GLY A 15 16.54 0.18 16.16
CA GLY A 15 15.10 0.09 15.89
C GLY A 15 14.42 1.45 15.74
N GLN A 16 14.73 2.40 16.64
CA GLN A 16 14.21 3.77 16.56
C GLN A 16 14.72 4.50 15.32
N ALA A 17 16.00 4.36 14.98
CA ALA A 17 16.57 4.95 13.77
C ALA A 17 15.90 4.37 12.51
N GLY A 18 15.69 3.05 12.46
CA GLY A 18 15.00 2.38 11.36
C GLY A 18 13.56 2.86 11.19
N ALA A 19 12.80 2.99 12.29
CA ALA A 19 11.45 3.51 12.25
C ALA A 19 11.40 4.97 11.75
N ARG A 20 12.30 5.83 12.24
CA ARG A 20 12.41 7.23 11.78
C ARG A 20 12.76 7.32 10.30
N LEU A 21 13.68 6.48 9.84
CA LEU A 21 14.06 6.43 8.42
C LEU A 21 12.87 5.97 7.55
N ALA A 22 12.13 4.95 7.98
CA ALA A 22 10.94 4.49 7.28
C ALA A 22 9.86 5.60 7.18
N LEU A 23 9.63 6.33 8.27
CA LEU A 23 8.72 7.47 8.28
C LEU A 23 9.22 8.61 7.38
N ALA A 24 10.52 8.93 7.41
CA ALA A 24 11.11 9.94 6.55
C ALA A 24 10.99 9.55 5.06
N LEU A 25 11.22 8.28 4.72
CA LEU A 25 11.02 7.77 3.37
C LEU A 25 9.55 7.88 2.93
N LEU A 26 8.61 7.44 3.78
CA LEU A 26 7.17 7.57 3.51
C LEU A 26 6.74 9.04 3.35
N TRP A 27 7.32 9.94 4.14
CA TRP A 27 7.10 11.37 4.01
C TRP A 27 7.64 11.89 2.67
N LEU A 28 8.85 11.50 2.26
CA LEU A 28 9.41 11.91 0.96
C LEU A 28 8.55 11.46 -0.22
N LEU A 29 7.88 10.31 -0.13
CA LEU A 29 6.97 9.84 -1.18
C LEU A 29 5.82 10.81 -1.46
N HIS A 30 5.35 11.56 -0.45
CA HIS A 30 4.27 12.51 -0.68
C HIS A 30 4.70 13.63 -1.63
N LEU A 31 5.99 13.99 -1.67
CA LEU A 31 6.50 15.06 -2.54
C LEU A 31 6.47 14.68 -4.02
N LEU A 32 6.35 13.39 -4.36
CA LEU A 32 6.35 12.94 -5.74
C LEU A 32 5.03 13.26 -6.46
N PRO A 33 5.08 13.61 -7.76
CA PRO A 33 3.93 13.58 -8.64
C PRO A 33 3.29 12.19 -8.68
N LEU A 34 1.95 12.11 -8.70
CA LEU A 34 1.21 10.84 -8.70
C LEU A 34 1.63 9.86 -9.81
N PRO A 35 1.92 10.27 -11.06
CA PRO A 35 2.31 9.32 -12.10
C PRO A 35 3.62 8.57 -11.77
N LEU A 36 4.59 9.26 -11.17
CA LEU A 36 5.86 8.65 -10.74
C LEU A 36 5.63 7.72 -9.55
N LEU A 37 4.83 8.17 -8.58
CA LEU A 37 4.48 7.34 -7.43
C LEU A 37 3.72 6.07 -7.86
N ALA A 38 2.84 6.17 -8.85
CA ALA A 38 2.13 5.04 -9.43
C ALA A 38 3.08 4.09 -10.16
N ALA A 39 4.06 4.58 -10.91
CA ALA A 39 5.06 3.74 -11.56
C ALA A 39 5.92 2.96 -10.54
N LEU A 40 6.39 3.64 -9.49
CA LEU A 40 7.13 3.00 -8.39
C LEU A 40 6.26 1.98 -7.66
N GLY A 41 4.99 2.32 -7.42
CA GLY A 41 4.02 1.43 -6.80
C GLY A 41 3.75 0.17 -7.61
N ARG A 42 3.62 0.28 -8.93
CA ARG A 42 3.49 -0.89 -9.82
C ARG A 42 4.75 -1.75 -9.80
N ALA A 43 5.93 -1.14 -9.83
CA ALA A 43 7.19 -1.87 -9.73
C ALA A 43 7.29 -2.63 -8.40
N LEU A 44 6.96 -1.99 -7.28
CA LEU A 44 6.85 -2.63 -5.97
C LEU A 44 5.84 -3.78 -6.00
N GLY A 45 4.68 -3.57 -6.61
CA GLY A 45 3.65 -4.59 -6.78
C GLY A 45 4.15 -5.83 -7.52
N ARG A 46 4.93 -5.67 -8.60
CA ARG A 46 5.56 -6.78 -9.33
C ARG A 46 6.56 -7.55 -8.45
N VAL A 47 7.35 -6.84 -7.66
CA VAL A 47 8.27 -7.46 -6.69
C VAL A 47 7.47 -8.25 -5.65
N LEU A 48 6.40 -7.67 -5.10
CA LEU A 48 5.51 -8.36 -4.15
C LEU A 48 4.85 -9.58 -4.77
N PHE A 49 4.42 -9.52 -6.04
CA PHE A 49 3.86 -10.67 -6.75
C PHE A 49 4.87 -11.83 -6.87
N ALA A 50 6.15 -11.50 -7.09
CA ALA A 50 7.22 -12.49 -7.19
C ALA A 50 7.53 -13.13 -5.83
N LEU A 51 7.55 -12.35 -4.75
CA LEU A 51 8.03 -12.79 -3.43
C LEU A 51 6.92 -13.28 -2.48
N ALA A 52 5.71 -12.70 -2.54
CA ALA A 52 4.64 -12.96 -1.57
C ALA A 52 3.77 -14.18 -1.96
N HIS A 53 4.40 -15.35 -2.13
CA HIS A 53 3.75 -16.57 -2.64
C HIS A 53 2.45 -16.96 -1.92
N ALA A 54 2.42 -16.85 -0.58
CA ALA A 54 1.22 -17.16 0.20
C ALA A 54 0.05 -16.23 -0.12
N ARG A 55 0.31 -14.93 -0.27
CA ARG A 55 -0.70 -13.92 -0.64
C ARG A 55 -1.14 -14.09 -2.09
N ARG A 56 -0.19 -14.37 -2.99
CA ARG A 56 -0.49 -14.65 -4.41
C ARG A 56 -1.44 -15.84 -4.54
N ARG A 57 -1.16 -16.94 -3.86
CA ARG A 57 -2.00 -18.15 -3.87
C ARG A 57 -3.42 -17.92 -3.37
N ILE A 58 -3.60 -17.04 -2.38
CA ILE A 58 -4.94 -16.64 -1.90
C ILE A 58 -5.67 -15.86 -3.01
N GLY A 59 -5.01 -14.88 -3.62
CA GLY A 59 -5.56 -14.10 -4.74
C GLY A 59 -5.97 -14.99 -5.92
N GLU A 60 -5.11 -15.91 -6.34
CA GLU A 60 -5.39 -16.89 -7.41
C GLU A 60 -6.62 -17.73 -7.10
N ARG A 61 -6.73 -18.27 -5.87
CA ARG A 61 -7.91 -19.06 -5.45
C ARG A 61 -9.19 -18.24 -5.41
N ASN A 62 -9.12 -16.99 -4.95
CA ASN A 62 -10.28 -16.11 -4.90
C ASN A 62 -10.75 -15.79 -6.32
N VAL A 63 -9.84 -15.42 -7.22
CA VAL A 63 -10.17 -15.13 -8.63
C VAL A 63 -10.75 -16.35 -9.33
N GLN A 64 -10.18 -17.55 -9.14
CA GLN A 64 -10.73 -18.79 -9.70
C GLN A 64 -12.16 -19.06 -9.25
N ARG A 65 -12.49 -18.78 -7.98
CA ARG A 65 -13.83 -18.99 -7.42
C ARG A 65 -14.83 -17.92 -7.83
N CYS A 66 -14.40 -16.65 -7.86
CA CYS A 66 -15.27 -15.52 -8.16
C CYS A 66 -15.48 -15.33 -9.67
N LEU A 67 -14.51 -15.72 -10.49
CA LEU A 67 -14.52 -15.52 -11.95
C LEU A 67 -14.26 -16.82 -12.72
N PRO A 68 -15.01 -17.92 -12.45
CA PRO A 68 -14.74 -19.22 -13.05
C PRO A 68 -14.96 -19.26 -14.58
N ALA A 69 -15.75 -18.32 -15.12
CA ALA A 69 -16.00 -18.20 -16.56
C ALA A 69 -14.83 -17.56 -17.35
N TRP A 70 -13.85 -16.97 -16.68
CA TRP A 70 -12.67 -16.39 -17.33
C TRP A 70 -11.63 -17.46 -17.59
N ASP A 71 -10.90 -17.35 -18.71
CA ASP A 71 -9.76 -18.23 -18.96
C ASP A 71 -8.62 -18.01 -17.94
N ALA A 72 -7.76 -19.01 -17.83
CA ALA A 72 -6.67 -19.02 -16.85
C ALA A 72 -5.67 -17.85 -17.06
N ALA A 73 -5.43 -17.44 -18.31
CA ALA A 73 -4.49 -16.36 -18.61
C ALA A 73 -5.04 -15.01 -18.11
N ARG A 74 -6.33 -14.76 -18.33
CA ARG A 74 -7.04 -13.56 -17.86
C ARG A 74 -7.13 -13.53 -16.34
N GLN A 75 -7.42 -14.66 -15.70
CA GLN A 75 -7.39 -14.77 -14.24
C GLN A 75 -6.01 -14.44 -13.67
N GLN A 76 -4.94 -14.99 -14.25
CA GLN A 76 -3.58 -14.69 -13.81
C GLN A 76 -3.17 -13.24 -14.07
N ALA A 77 -3.60 -12.64 -15.19
CA ALA A 77 -3.37 -11.23 -15.48
C ALA A 77 -4.03 -10.35 -14.41
N LEU A 78 -5.27 -10.65 -14.02
CA LEU A 78 -5.97 -9.92 -12.97
C LEU A 78 -5.24 -10.00 -11.62
N VAL A 79 -4.71 -11.17 -11.24
CA VAL A 79 -3.94 -11.28 -9.98
C VAL A 79 -2.66 -10.44 -10.07
N ARG A 80 -1.95 -10.44 -11.19
CA ARG A 80 -0.76 -9.58 -11.38
C ARG A 80 -1.11 -8.11 -11.26
N GLU A 81 -2.16 -7.68 -11.95
CA GLU A 81 -2.66 -6.30 -11.91
C GLU A 81 -3.10 -5.90 -10.50
N HIS A 82 -3.75 -6.79 -9.76
CA HIS A 82 -4.11 -6.56 -8.36
C HIS A 82 -2.88 -6.26 -7.50
N PHE A 83 -1.77 -7.00 -7.68
CA PHE A 83 -0.54 -6.73 -6.95
C PHE A 83 0.10 -5.39 -7.34
N GLU A 84 0.03 -5.02 -8.63
CA GLU A 84 0.44 -3.69 -9.10
C GLU A 84 -0.37 -2.56 -8.44
N TYR A 85 -1.70 -2.72 -8.33
CA TYR A 85 -2.55 -1.79 -7.57
C TYR A 85 -2.25 -1.81 -6.07
N LEU A 86 -2.00 -2.98 -5.48
CA LEU A 86 -1.64 -3.09 -4.06
C LEU A 86 -0.36 -2.30 -3.75
N GLY A 87 0.66 -2.45 -4.58
CA GLY A 87 1.92 -1.71 -4.45
C GLY A 87 1.71 -0.20 -4.62
N ARG A 88 0.89 0.22 -5.59
CA ARG A 88 0.47 1.62 -5.76
C ARG A 88 -0.24 2.16 -4.52
N SER A 89 -1.26 1.48 -4.03
CA SER A 89 -2.04 1.89 -2.86
C SER A 89 -1.20 1.95 -1.58
N LEU A 90 -0.16 1.12 -1.45
CA LEU A 90 0.79 1.18 -0.34
C LEU A 90 1.56 2.51 -0.34
N LEU A 91 2.05 2.94 -1.51
CA LEU A 91 2.85 4.17 -1.62
C LEU A 91 1.98 5.44 -1.58
N GLU A 92 0.77 5.39 -2.14
CA GLU A 92 -0.18 6.52 -2.14
C GLU A 92 -0.62 6.95 -0.74
N ARG A 93 -0.48 6.08 0.28
CA ARG A 93 -0.73 6.45 1.69
C ARG A 93 0.15 7.60 2.17
N GLY A 94 1.37 7.74 1.66
CA GLY A 94 2.21 8.91 1.95
C GLY A 94 1.53 10.21 1.51
N VAL A 95 0.90 10.21 0.33
CA VAL A 95 0.11 11.36 -0.14
C VAL A 95 -1.12 11.56 0.75
N LEU A 96 -1.87 10.50 1.07
CA LEU A 96 -3.07 10.60 1.89
C LEU A 96 -2.82 11.14 3.30
N TRP A 97 -1.67 10.83 3.90
CA TRP A 97 -1.33 11.27 5.26
C TRP A 97 -0.76 12.68 5.35
N TRP A 98 0.02 13.13 4.35
CA TRP A 98 0.79 14.39 4.46
C TRP A 98 0.47 15.45 3.40
N ALA A 99 -0.31 15.14 2.36
CA ALA A 99 -0.70 16.15 1.38
C ALA A 99 -1.67 17.18 1.98
N SER A 100 -1.61 18.41 1.46
CA SER A 100 -2.59 19.43 1.84
C SER A 100 -4.00 19.04 1.38
N PRO A 101 -5.06 19.49 2.09
CA PRO A 101 -6.44 19.25 1.69
C PRO A 101 -6.73 19.71 0.25
N GLU A 102 -6.14 20.81 -0.21
CA GLU A 102 -6.31 21.35 -1.58
C GLU A 102 -5.75 20.39 -2.61
N ARG A 103 -4.59 19.78 -2.32
CA ARG A 103 -4.02 18.75 -3.19
C ARG A 103 -4.93 17.53 -3.23
N LEU A 104 -5.41 17.06 -2.09
CA LEU A 104 -6.31 15.89 -2.04
C LEU A 104 -7.61 16.14 -2.82
N ARG A 105 -8.23 17.32 -2.68
CA ARG A 105 -9.44 17.70 -3.44
C ARG A 105 -9.24 17.72 -4.95
N ARG A 106 -8.03 17.98 -5.45
CA ARG A 106 -7.71 17.88 -6.88
C ARG A 106 -7.53 16.44 -7.38
N LEU A 107 -7.29 15.50 -6.47
CA LEU A 107 -6.95 14.11 -6.79
C LEU A 107 -8.12 13.14 -6.55
N ILE A 108 -9.02 13.50 -5.64
CA ILE A 108 -10.09 12.63 -5.16
C ILE A 108 -11.43 13.19 -5.63
N THR A 109 -12.18 12.37 -6.35
CA THR A 109 -13.60 12.62 -6.63
C THR A 109 -14.41 11.69 -5.74
N ILE A 110 -15.42 12.24 -5.06
CA ILE A 110 -16.30 11.49 -4.18
C ILE A 110 -17.64 11.32 -4.91
N GLU A 111 -18.05 10.07 -5.10
CA GLU A 111 -19.34 9.71 -5.71
C GLU A 111 -20.20 8.98 -4.68
N GLY A 112 -21.50 9.30 -4.65
CA GLY A 112 -22.47 8.74 -3.71
C GLY A 112 -22.96 9.72 -2.65
N ASP A 113 -23.85 9.24 -1.78
CA ASP A 113 -24.50 10.03 -0.76
C ASP A 113 -23.64 10.14 0.49
N VAL A 114 -22.84 11.21 0.57
CA VAL A 114 -21.89 11.46 1.67
C VAL A 114 -22.59 11.55 3.02
N GLY A 115 -23.86 11.97 3.06
CA GLY A 115 -24.64 12.06 4.29
C GLY A 115 -25.43 10.80 4.62
N LEU A 116 -25.21 9.67 3.92
CA LEU A 116 -26.02 8.45 4.12
C LEU A 116 -26.00 8.03 5.60
N ALA A 117 -24.82 8.07 6.23
CA ALA A 117 -24.64 7.77 7.64
C ALA A 117 -25.46 8.71 8.55
N ASP A 118 -25.44 10.01 8.27
CA ASP A 118 -26.15 11.05 9.03
C ASP A 118 -27.69 10.94 8.90
N ARG A 119 -28.19 10.26 7.87
CA ARG A 119 -29.63 10.05 7.62
C ARG A 119 -30.17 8.70 8.11
N THR A 120 -29.29 7.78 8.53
CA THR A 120 -29.67 6.48 9.09
C THR A 120 -29.83 6.46 10.61
N GLU A 121 -29.70 7.61 11.28
CA GLU A 121 -30.09 7.72 12.69
C GLU A 121 -31.62 7.79 12.79
N GLY A 122 -32.23 6.62 13.04
CA GLY A 122 -33.60 6.44 13.49
C GLY A 122 -33.64 6.00 14.94
#